data_AF-N9K2M0-F1
#
_entry.id   AF-N9K2M0-F1
#
_cell.length_a   1.000
_cell.length_b   1.000
_cell.length_c   1.000
_cell.angle_alpha   90.00
_cell.angle_beta   90.00
_cell.angle_gamma   90.00
#
_symmetry.space_group_name_H-M   'P 1'
#
loop_
_entity.id
_entity.type
_entity.pdbx_description
1 polymer ?
#
loop_
_entity_poly.entity_id
_entity_poly.type
_entity_poly.pdbx_seq_one_letter_code
_entity_poly.pdbx_strand_id
1 'polypeptide(L)'
;MTPLRRIREIHKYSLAEVAAAVSSDAGNLSRIESGAQRPSLELAEKLAQFFNGEINEMQLLYPERFDVAAPKEFEDLSESKGATA
;
A
#
# COMPACT_ATOMS: atom_id res chain seq x y z
N MET A 1 7.08 6.87 2.30
CA MET A 1 5.63 6.87 1.97
C MET A 1 5.10 5.47 2.29
N THR A 2 3.85 5.30 2.72
CA THR A 2 3.27 3.95 2.93
C THR A 2 2.55 3.47 1.67
N PRO A 3 2.37 2.15 1.46
CA PRO A 3 1.55 1.62 0.37
C PRO A 3 0.13 2.20 0.35
N LEU A 4 -0.49 2.36 1.53
CA LEU A 4 -1.83 2.94 1.66
C LEU A 4 -1.89 4.38 1.14
N ARG A 5 -0.93 5.22 1.54
CA ARG A 5 -0.87 6.60 1.06
C ARG A 5 -0.70 6.66 -0.45
N ARG A 6 0.17 5.82 -1.00
CA ARG A 6 0.45 5.76 -2.44
C ARG A 6 -0.83 5.43 -3.23
N ILE A 7 -1.53 4.37 -2.85
CA ILE A 7 -2.74 3.97 -3.58
C ILE A 7 -3.86 5.00 -3.45
N ARG A 8 -4.03 5.62 -2.26
CA ARG A 8 -4.99 6.70 -2.08
C ARG A 8 -4.70 7.88 -3.04
N GLU A 9 -3.44 8.29 -3.14
CA GLU A 9 -3.01 9.40 -4.02
C GLU A 9 -3.17 9.05 -5.52
N ILE A 10 -2.88 7.82 -5.93
CA ILE A 10 -3.12 7.33 -7.31
C ILE A 10 -4.60 7.45 -7.69
N HIS A 11 -5.48 7.02 -6.80
CA HIS A 11 -6.93 7.08 -6.99
C HIS A 11 -7.54 8.46 -6.73
N LYS A 12 -6.72 9.44 -6.28
CA LYS A 12 -7.12 10.82 -5.97
C LYS A 12 -8.20 10.95 -4.89
N TYR A 13 -8.30 9.98 -3.98
CA TYR A 13 -9.19 10.09 -2.84
C TYR A 13 -8.60 11.01 -1.76
N SER A 14 -9.45 11.82 -1.16
CA SER A 14 -9.14 12.51 0.08
C SER A 14 -9.12 11.54 1.26
N LEU A 15 -8.46 11.93 2.35
CA LEU A 15 -8.49 11.14 3.59
C LEU A 15 -9.92 10.97 4.13
N ALA A 16 -10.77 11.99 3.97
CA ALA A 16 -12.14 11.97 4.46
C ALA A 16 -13.01 10.96 3.70
N GLU A 17 -12.86 10.88 2.38
CA GLU A 17 -13.61 9.91 1.55
C GLU A 17 -13.28 8.47 1.93
N VAL A 18 -11.99 8.14 2.03
CA VAL A 18 -11.58 6.78 2.42
C VAL A 18 -12.01 6.47 3.85
N ALA A 19 -11.79 7.41 4.79
CA ALA A 19 -12.16 7.21 6.19
C ALA A 19 -13.67 6.97 6.35
N ALA A 20 -14.51 7.73 5.65
CA ALA A 20 -15.96 7.54 5.67
C ALA A 20 -16.36 6.16 5.12
N ALA A 21 -15.72 5.71 4.03
CA ALA A 21 -16.04 4.43 3.41
C ALA A 21 -15.70 3.21 4.29
N VAL A 22 -14.72 3.32 5.19
CA VAL A 22 -14.29 2.23 6.08
C VAL A 22 -14.73 2.43 7.54
N SER A 23 -15.64 3.37 7.80
CA SER A 23 -16.14 3.70 9.14
C SER A 23 -15.02 4.08 10.13
N SER A 24 -14.09 4.92 9.70
CA SER A 24 -12.99 5.48 10.48
C SER A 24 -13.02 7.02 10.43
N ASP A 25 -12.00 7.68 10.97
CA ASP A 25 -11.82 9.14 10.87
C ASP A 25 -10.53 9.50 10.11
N ALA A 26 -10.53 10.70 9.51
CA ALA A 26 -9.41 11.17 8.69
C ALA A 26 -8.09 11.31 9.50
N GLY A 27 -8.17 11.57 10.81
CA GLY A 27 -7.01 11.66 11.69
C GLY A 27 -6.38 10.29 11.95
N ASN A 28 -7.20 9.26 12.20
CA ASN A 28 -6.75 7.89 12.30
C ASN A 28 -6.13 7.42 10.98
N LEU A 29 -6.81 7.64 9.85
CA LEU A 29 -6.27 7.29 8.54
C LEU A 29 -4.95 8.00 8.24
N SER A 30 -4.83 9.28 8.61
CA SER A 30 -3.58 10.03 8.47
C SER A 30 -2.43 9.42 9.29
N ARG A 31 -2.68 8.95 10.51
CA ARG A 31 -1.66 8.28 11.34
C ARG A 31 -1.27 6.92 10.77
N ILE A 32 -2.21 6.21 10.15
CA ILE A 32 -1.92 4.96 9.45
C ILE A 32 -1.04 5.23 8.23
N GLU A 33 -1.37 6.25 7.43
CA GLU A 33 -0.60 6.61 6.25
C GLU A 33 0.81 7.12 6.54
N SER A 34 1.05 7.69 7.73
CA SER A 34 2.39 8.07 8.19
C SER A 34 3.15 6.93 8.87
N GLY A 35 2.50 5.78 9.11
CA GLY A 35 3.07 4.65 9.84
C GLY A 35 3.11 4.83 11.36
N ALA A 36 2.55 5.93 11.89
CA ALA A 36 2.47 6.20 13.32
C ALA A 36 1.46 5.28 14.03
N GLN A 37 0.48 4.75 13.30
CA GLN A 37 -0.55 3.86 13.81
C GLN A 37 -0.68 2.63 12.90
N ARG A 38 -0.77 1.43 13.47
CA ARG A 38 -1.20 0.25 12.71
C ARG A 38 -2.74 0.14 12.73
N PRO A 39 -3.38 -0.19 11.59
CA PRO A 39 -4.80 -0.48 11.59
C PRO A 39 -5.10 -1.77 12.35
N SER A 40 -6.34 -1.93 12.82
CA SER A 40 -6.83 -3.25 13.26
C SER A 40 -6.94 -4.20 12.06
N LEU A 41 -7.07 -5.51 12.32
CA LEU A 41 -7.30 -6.50 11.27
C LEU A 41 -8.57 -6.20 10.47
N GLU A 42 -9.66 -5.85 11.15
CA GLU A 42 -10.94 -5.48 10.53
C GLU A 42 -10.80 -4.23 9.65
N LEU A 43 -10.08 -3.20 10.13
CA LEU A 43 -9.86 -2.00 9.32
C LEU A 43 -8.95 -2.28 8.12
N ALA A 44 -7.96 -3.17 8.28
CA ALA A 44 -7.11 -3.59 7.17
C ALA A 44 -7.92 -4.31 6.08
N GLU A 45 -8.81 -5.23 6.47
CA GLU A 45 -9.72 -5.91 5.55
C GLU A 45 -10.63 -4.91 4.81
N LYS A 46 -11.27 -3.96 5.53
CA LYS A 46 -12.11 -2.93 4.91
C LYS A 46 -11.35 -2.05 3.92
N LEU A 47 -10.11 -1.68 4.25
CA LEU A 47 -9.25 -0.90 3.36
C LEU A 47 -8.87 -1.71 2.11
N ALA A 48 -8.51 -2.99 2.26
CA ALA A 48 -8.21 -3.87 1.14
C ALA A 48 -9.44 -4.02 0.21
N GLN A 49 -10.62 -4.20 0.78
CA GLN A 49 -11.88 -4.26 0.03
C GLN A 49 -12.23 -2.93 -0.67
N PHE A 50 -12.04 -1.79 0.00
CA PHE A 50 -12.29 -0.45 -0.57
C PHE A 50 -11.45 -0.21 -1.84
N PHE A 51 -10.19 -0.68 -1.85
CA PHE A 51 -9.31 -0.62 -3.01
C PHE A 51 -9.37 -1.87 -3.89
N ASN A 52 -10.43 -2.67 -3.78
CA ASN A 52 -10.67 -3.85 -4.62
C ASN A 52 -9.46 -4.82 -4.70
N GLY A 53 -8.72 -4.97 -3.60
CA GLY A 53 -7.55 -5.84 -3.49
C GLY A 53 -6.25 -5.33 -4.14
N GLU A 54 -6.22 -4.12 -4.70
CA GLU A 54 -5.00 -3.49 -5.22
C GLU A 54 -3.95 -3.24 -4.12
N ILE A 55 -4.40 -3.14 -2.87
CA ILE A 55 -3.59 -3.21 -1.66
C ILE A 55 -4.15 -4.31 -0.76
N ASN A 56 -3.27 -5.08 -0.13
CA ASN A 56 -3.66 -6.17 0.79
C ASN A 56 -3.31 -5.87 2.25
N GLU A 57 -3.79 -6.75 3.13
CA GLU A 57 -3.62 -6.66 4.57
C GLU A 57 -2.15 -6.73 4.99
N MET A 58 -1.29 -7.45 4.26
CA MET A 58 0.15 -7.49 4.55
C MET A 58 0.80 -6.13 4.34
N GLN A 59 0.42 -5.42 3.27
CA GLN A 59 0.91 -4.07 2.98
C GLN A 59 0.37 -3.03 3.97
N LEU A 60 -0.82 -3.26 4.52
CA LEU A 60 -1.46 -2.39 5.52
C LEU A 60 -0.92 -2.61 6.94
N LEU A 61 -0.69 -3.85 7.33
CA LEU A 61 -0.23 -4.24 8.67
C LEU A 61 1.28 -4.15 8.83
N TYR A 62 2.02 -4.33 7.73
CA TYR A 62 3.49 -4.30 7.71
C TYR A 62 4.03 -3.39 6.60
N PRO A 63 3.64 -2.11 6.56
CA PRO A 63 4.02 -1.18 5.49
C PRO A 63 5.54 -1.04 5.34
N GLU A 64 6.31 -1.24 6.41
CA GLU A 64 7.78 -1.21 6.41
C GLU A 64 8.43 -2.27 5.51
N ARG A 65 7.70 -3.34 5.16
CA ARG A 65 8.19 -4.41 4.26
C ARG A 65 8.07 -4.03 2.79
N PHE A 66 7.35 -2.96 2.49
CA PHE A 66 6.99 -2.56 1.14
C PHE A 66 7.57 -1.18 0.86
N ASP A 67 8.77 -1.20 0.28
CA ASP A 67 9.44 0.01 -0.13
C ASP A 67 8.73 0.60 -1.35
N VAL A 68 8.03 1.72 -1.17
CA VAL A 68 7.35 2.41 -2.28
C VAL A 68 8.26 3.42 -2.97
N ALA A 69 9.49 3.63 -2.48
CA ALA A 69 10.46 4.58 -3.03
C ALA A 69 11.29 4.02 -4.21
N ALA A 70 11.31 2.70 -4.43
CA ALA A 70 12.04 2.10 -5.54
C ALA A 70 11.12 1.18 -6.36
N PRO A 71 11.03 1.35 -7.69
CA PRO A 71 10.69 0.23 -8.55
C PRO A 71 11.64 -0.91 -8.20
N LYS A 72 11.12 -2.09 -7.87
CA LYS A 72 11.95 -3.29 -7.96
C LYS A 72 12.14 -3.54 -9.44
N GLU A 73 13.26 -3.04 -9.98
CA GLU A 73 13.81 -3.53 -11.25
C GLU A 73 13.90 -5.05 -11.09
N PHE A 74 12.99 -5.78 -11.74
CA PHE A 74 13.09 -7.22 -11.79
C PHE A 74 14.20 -7.51 -12.80
N GLU A 75 15.38 -7.83 -12.29
CA GLU A 75 16.50 -8.21 -13.13
C GLU A 75 16.12 -9.53 -13.82
N ASP A 76 15.82 -9.45 -15.11
CA ASP A 76 15.47 -10.61 -15.91
C ASP A 76 16.72 -11.47 -16.13
N LEU A 77 16.96 -12.38 -15.19
CA LEU A 77 18.05 -13.35 -15.22
C LEU A 77 17.93 -14.36 -16.38
N SER A 78 16.86 -14.30 -17.20
CA SER A 78 16.72 -15.12 -18.41
C SER A 78 17.53 -14.59 -19.59
N GLU A 79 18.01 -13.34 -19.55
CA GLU A 79 18.93 -12.78 -20.57
C GLU A 79 20.41 -13.16 -20.35
N SER A 80 20.68 -14.38 -19.88
CA SER A 80 21.99 -14.99 -20.08
C SER A 80 22.18 -15.23 -21.58
N LYS A 81 22.70 -14.20 -22.28
CA LYS A 81 23.16 -14.38 -23.66
C LYS A 81 24.24 -15.45 -23.66
N GLY A 82 23.87 -16.62 -24.16
CA GLY A 82 24.79 -17.67 -24.47
C GLY A 82 25.89 -17.19 -25.43
N ALA A 83 27.11 -17.65 -25.13
CA ALA A 83 28.25 -17.83 -26.03
C ALA A 83 28.86 -16.59 -26.72
N THR A 84 30.16 -16.41 -26.52
CA THR A 84 31.21 -16.74 -27.52
C THR A 84 32.55 -16.66 -26.78
N ALA A 85 33.21 -17.80 -26.54
CA ALA A 85 34.23 -18.41 -27.41
C ALA A 85 35.59 -17.69 -27.28
#